data_AF-A0A8B6CP60-F1
#
_entry.id   AF-A0A8B6CP60-F1
#
_cell.length_a   1.000
_cell.length_b   1.000
_cell.length_c   1.000
_cell.angle_alpha   90.00
_cell.angle_beta   90.00
_cell.angle_gamma   90.00
#
_symmetry.space_group_name_H-M   'P 1'
#
loop_
_entity.id
_entity.type
_entity.pdbx_description
1 polymer ?
#
loop_
_entity_poly.entity_id
_entity_poly.type
_entity_poly.pdbx_seq_one_letter_code
_entity_poly.pdbx_strand_id
1 'polypeptide(L)'
;MLRRGTRKRTESARAGVRRTSVVSKGVSSRASVQSSMTVTRPEAIYTNSGHDGAAIPTTSTVSTTRMLMPTFSSNQDNSVHIPDMLPWQPRRAIDLQPTVDNTQFVSQTENTWITNETLHLYTDNCGNSALGCGAYFDGKWAQYKWPEAWSNMPIMRDITFLELVPIVLAMFIWASNFQNRKILFRIDNMELVSIINKRTAKSKRVMAFIRPLVLFTMQHNIQFKAQHIDGCKNEIADSISRFQLKRFRELAPGAESVLENNPEEFRDLILSLKQTD
;
A
#
# COMPACT_ATOMS: atom_id res chain seq x y z
N MET A 1 -7.42 -44.31 -55.74
CA MET A 1 -6.64 -45.48 -55.26
C MET A 1 -5.20 -45.03 -54.96
N LEU A 2 -4.70 -45.40 -53.77
CA LEU A 2 -3.30 -45.54 -53.31
C LEU A 2 -2.27 -44.42 -53.62
N ARG A 3 -1.77 -43.70 -52.60
CA ARG A 3 -0.57 -43.99 -51.77
C ARG A 3 0.76 -44.10 -52.56
N ARG A 4 1.67 -43.15 -52.32
CA ARG A 4 3.03 -43.32 -51.72
C ARG A 4 3.88 -42.07 -51.98
N GLY A 5 4.41 -41.46 -50.91
CA GLY A 5 5.43 -40.42 -50.96
C GLY A 5 6.49 -40.74 -49.90
N THR A 6 7.74 -40.75 -50.33
CA THR A 6 8.87 -41.51 -49.83
C THR A 6 9.69 -40.79 -48.75
N ARG A 7 10.18 -41.58 -47.79
CA ARG A 7 11.26 -41.28 -46.84
C ARG A 7 12.54 -40.87 -47.58
N LYS A 8 13.18 -39.77 -47.19
CA LYS A 8 14.64 -39.60 -47.32
C LYS A 8 15.26 -39.53 -45.93
N ARG A 9 16.25 -40.40 -45.75
CA ARG A 9 17.06 -40.65 -44.57
C ARG A 9 18.45 -40.12 -44.94
N THR A 10 19.02 -39.24 -44.12
CA THR A 10 20.45 -38.88 -44.18
C THR A 10 21.07 -39.20 -42.83
N GLU A 11 21.94 -40.21 -42.84
CA GLU A 11 22.92 -40.50 -41.79
C GLU A 11 24.12 -39.56 -41.97
N SER A 12 24.70 -39.07 -40.88
CA SER A 12 26.15 -38.88 -40.81
C SER A 12 26.67 -38.88 -39.36
N ALA A 13 27.57 -39.82 -39.13
CA ALA A 13 28.79 -39.77 -38.31
C ALA A 13 28.75 -39.39 -36.81
N ARG A 14 28.67 -40.47 -36.02
CA ARG A 14 29.47 -40.86 -34.84
C ARG A 14 30.76 -40.04 -34.55
N ALA A 15 30.88 -39.52 -33.33
CA ALA A 15 32.16 -39.43 -32.59
C ALA A 15 31.85 -39.53 -31.08
N GLY A 16 32.35 -40.58 -30.43
CA GLY A 16 32.23 -40.79 -28.99
C GLY A 16 33.51 -40.43 -28.27
N VAL A 17 33.41 -39.79 -27.11
CA VAL A 17 34.43 -39.80 -26.07
C VAL A 17 33.72 -39.92 -24.72
N ARG A 18 34.00 -41.01 -24.00
CA ARG A 18 33.63 -41.25 -22.60
C ARG A 18 34.62 -40.52 -21.68
N ARG A 19 34.14 -39.98 -20.56
CA ARG A 19 34.76 -40.09 -19.20
C ARG A 19 33.85 -39.41 -18.16
N THR A 20 33.18 -40.23 -17.35
CA THR A 20 33.48 -40.54 -15.93
C THR A 20 32.77 -39.62 -14.94
N SER A 21 31.68 -40.13 -14.38
CA SER A 21 31.04 -39.67 -13.16
C SER A 21 31.95 -39.95 -11.96
N VAL A 22 32.25 -38.92 -11.19
CA VAL A 22 32.85 -39.05 -9.86
C VAL A 22 31.75 -38.87 -8.83
N VAL A 23 31.44 -39.96 -8.14
CA VAL A 23 30.63 -40.01 -6.92
C VAL A 23 31.54 -39.65 -5.75
N SER A 24 31.29 -38.53 -5.09
CA SER A 24 31.88 -38.21 -3.79
C SER A 24 30.89 -38.56 -2.69
N LYS A 25 31.19 -39.66 -1.99
CA LYS A 25 30.63 -40.00 -0.67
C LYS A 25 31.25 -39.06 0.37
N GLY A 26 30.43 -38.32 1.10
CA GLY A 26 30.80 -37.61 2.32
C GLY A 26 29.92 -38.11 3.47
N VAL A 27 30.54 -38.85 4.39
CA VAL A 27 29.96 -39.33 5.65
C VAL A 27 29.87 -38.17 6.62
N SER A 28 28.73 -37.98 7.28
CA SER A 28 28.69 -37.35 8.59
C SER A 28 27.62 -37.98 9.48
N SER A 29 28.06 -38.30 10.69
CA SER A 29 27.44 -39.10 11.72
C SER A 29 26.58 -38.29 12.68
N ARG A 30 25.57 -38.96 13.27
CA ARG A 30 25.01 -38.78 14.62
C ARG A 30 24.36 -37.41 14.94
N ALA A 31 23.06 -37.40 15.22
CA ALA A 31 22.50 -37.77 16.53
C ALA A 31 21.04 -37.29 16.60
N SER A 32 20.13 -38.25 16.74
CA SER A 32 18.73 -38.01 17.11
C SER A 32 18.66 -37.67 18.59
N VAL A 33 18.09 -36.52 18.94
CA VAL A 33 17.56 -36.25 20.28
C VAL A 33 16.10 -35.87 20.10
N GLN A 34 15.23 -36.87 20.32
CA GLN A 34 13.86 -36.61 20.74
C GLN A 34 13.91 -36.04 22.15
N SER A 35 13.30 -34.88 22.37
CA SER A 35 12.90 -34.48 23.71
C SER A 35 11.42 -34.13 23.71
N SER A 36 10.73 -34.84 24.59
CA SER A 36 9.30 -34.88 24.80
C SER A 36 8.79 -33.61 25.49
N MET A 37 7.52 -33.32 25.23
CA MET A 37 6.63 -32.35 25.83
C MET A 37 6.85 -32.06 27.32
N THR A 38 6.70 -30.79 27.68
CA THR A 38 5.84 -30.39 28.82
C THR A 38 5.37 -28.96 28.61
N VAL A 39 4.08 -28.83 28.29
CA VAL A 39 3.33 -27.58 28.32
C VAL A 39 2.94 -27.36 29.77
N THR A 40 3.48 -26.33 30.40
CA THR A 40 3.01 -25.84 31.71
C THR A 40 2.38 -24.47 31.51
N ARG A 41 1.04 -24.47 31.51
CA ARG A 41 0.20 -23.28 31.74
C ARG A 41 0.51 -22.69 33.12
N PRO A 42 0.58 -21.35 33.27
CA PRO A 42 0.27 -20.71 34.54
C PRO A 42 -1.23 -20.37 34.57
N GLU A 43 -1.91 -20.86 35.60
CA GLU A 43 -3.28 -20.48 35.96
C GLU A 43 -3.34 -18.98 36.29
N ALA A 44 -4.29 -18.27 35.68
CA ALA A 44 -4.67 -16.93 36.12
C ALA A 44 -5.79 -17.07 37.15
N ILE A 45 -5.46 -16.72 38.39
CA ILE A 45 -6.35 -16.62 39.53
C ILE A 45 -7.34 -15.48 39.27
N TYR A 46 -8.62 -15.82 39.05
CA TYR A 46 -9.73 -14.87 39.14
C TYR A 46 -10.05 -14.67 40.63
N THR A 47 -9.83 -13.46 41.15
CA THR A 47 -10.44 -13.04 42.41
C THR A 47 -11.57 -12.07 42.10
N ASN A 48 -12.79 -12.53 42.38
CA ASN A 48 -14.00 -11.73 42.48
C ASN A 48 -13.91 -10.86 43.73
N SER A 49 -14.05 -9.54 43.58
CA SER A 49 -14.51 -8.66 44.66
C SER A 49 -15.78 -7.96 44.20
N GLY A 50 -16.91 -8.56 44.57
CA GLY A 50 -18.19 -7.87 44.60
C GLY A 50 -18.25 -6.96 45.82
N HIS A 51 -18.67 -5.72 45.62
CA HIS A 51 -19.36 -4.95 46.65
C HIS A 51 -20.58 -4.27 46.06
N ASP A 52 -21.72 -4.65 46.64
CA ASP A 52 -23.07 -4.19 46.43
C ASP A 52 -23.30 -2.79 47.01
N GLY A 53 -24.31 -2.12 46.45
CA GLY A 53 -25.11 -1.07 47.11
C GLY A 53 -24.74 0.36 46.73
N ALA A 54 -25.65 1.28 46.42
CA ALA A 54 -27.10 1.24 46.39
C ALA A 54 -27.64 2.53 45.73
N ALA A 55 -28.89 2.44 45.28
CA ALA A 55 -29.91 3.50 45.25
C ALA A 55 -29.84 4.65 44.23
N ILE A 56 -30.81 4.57 43.32
CA ILE A 56 -31.47 5.63 42.54
C ILE A 56 -32.19 6.61 43.49
N PRO A 57 -32.32 7.90 43.12
CA PRO A 57 -33.68 8.42 42.96
C PRO A 57 -33.88 9.19 41.65
N THR A 58 -35.02 8.91 41.04
CA THR A 58 -35.67 9.65 39.97
C THR A 58 -36.24 10.97 40.49
N THR A 59 -35.98 12.08 39.81
CA THR A 59 -36.98 13.16 39.63
C THR A 59 -36.61 14.06 38.45
N SER A 60 -37.64 14.28 37.65
CA SER A 60 -37.77 15.17 36.49
C SER A 60 -37.58 16.66 36.82
N THR A 61 -36.94 17.41 35.91
CA THR A 61 -37.37 18.79 35.60
C THR A 61 -36.89 19.20 34.21
N VAL A 62 -37.83 19.45 33.32
CA VAL A 62 -37.62 20.06 31.99
C VAL A 62 -37.59 21.57 32.19
N SER A 63 -36.45 22.21 31.91
CA SER A 63 -36.34 23.68 31.84
C SER A 63 -36.29 24.11 30.38
N THR A 64 -37.41 24.64 29.90
CA THR A 64 -37.56 25.33 28.62
C THR A 64 -37.10 26.78 28.79
N THR A 65 -35.89 27.09 28.32
CA THR A 65 -35.46 28.49 28.19
C THR A 65 -35.89 29.04 26.83
N ARG A 66 -36.78 30.02 26.93
CA ARG A 66 -37.41 30.82 25.88
C ARG A 66 -36.39 31.84 25.34
N MET A 67 -35.96 31.69 24.08
CA MET A 67 -35.23 32.74 23.36
C MET A 67 -36.21 33.51 22.48
N LEU A 68 -36.17 34.84 22.63
CA LEU A 68 -37.06 35.83 22.04
C LEU A 68 -36.84 36.00 20.54
N MET A 69 -37.94 36.05 19.79
CA MET A 69 -38.02 36.46 18.39
C MET A 69 -38.07 38.00 18.30
N PRO A 70 -37.33 38.64 17.38
CA PRO A 70 -37.58 40.03 17.01
C PRO A 70 -38.79 40.12 16.07
N THR A 71 -39.69 41.02 16.39
CA THR A 71 -40.90 41.37 15.64
C THR A 71 -40.59 42.05 14.30
N PHE A 72 -41.40 41.70 13.30
CA PHE A 72 -41.49 42.31 11.98
C PHE A 72 -42.01 43.76 12.06
N SER A 73 -41.34 44.71 11.39
CA SER A 73 -41.90 46.02 11.07
C SER A 73 -41.94 46.17 9.56
N SER A 74 -43.14 46.31 9.04
CA SER A 74 -43.47 46.54 7.63
C SER A 74 -43.11 47.95 7.18
N ASN A 75 -42.42 48.07 6.06
CA ASN A 75 -42.58 49.22 5.16
C ASN A 75 -42.62 48.69 3.72
N GLN A 76 -43.78 48.89 3.09
CA GLN A 76 -44.00 48.76 1.65
C GLN A 76 -43.45 50.03 0.97
N ASP A 77 -42.53 49.87 0.02
CA ASP A 77 -42.64 50.37 -1.36
C ASP A 77 -41.29 50.19 -2.08
N ASN A 78 -41.27 49.38 -3.14
CA ASN A 78 -40.66 49.72 -4.44
C ASN A 78 -40.54 48.46 -5.31
N SER A 79 -41.15 48.55 -6.48
CA SER A 79 -41.04 47.62 -7.60
C SER A 79 -39.58 47.28 -7.95
N VAL A 80 -39.21 46.01 -7.89
CA VAL A 80 -37.92 45.53 -8.42
C VAL A 80 -38.06 45.31 -9.93
N HIS A 81 -37.48 46.22 -10.69
CA HIS A 81 -37.23 46.05 -12.12
C HIS A 81 -36.14 44.97 -12.29
N ILE A 82 -36.45 43.87 -12.99
CA ILE A 82 -35.46 42.87 -13.38
C ILE A 82 -34.68 43.44 -14.57
N PRO A 83 -33.35 43.65 -14.48
CA PRO A 83 -32.57 44.06 -15.64
C PRO A 83 -32.35 42.86 -16.56
N ASP A 84 -32.55 43.09 -17.86
CA ASP A 84 -32.28 42.13 -18.92
C ASP A 84 -30.84 41.56 -18.83
N MET A 85 -30.76 40.23 -18.88
CA MET A 85 -29.51 39.48 -18.98
C MET A 85 -28.82 39.80 -20.31
N LEU A 86 -27.75 40.61 -20.28
CA LEU A 86 -26.86 40.75 -21.42
C LEU A 86 -26.13 39.41 -21.69
N PRO A 87 -25.98 38.99 -22.95
CA PRO A 87 -25.39 37.70 -23.29
C PRO A 87 -23.91 37.64 -22.90
N TRP A 88 -23.49 36.48 -22.41
CA TRP A 88 -22.11 36.16 -22.06
C TRP A 88 -21.16 36.48 -23.22
N GLN A 89 -20.17 37.35 -22.96
CA GLN A 89 -19.06 37.64 -23.87
C GLN A 89 -17.75 37.17 -23.21
N PRO A 90 -16.88 36.44 -23.93
CA PRO A 90 -15.59 36.03 -23.37
C PRO A 90 -14.71 37.25 -23.16
N ARG A 91 -14.14 37.40 -21.95
CA ARG A 91 -13.22 38.51 -21.62
C ARG A 91 -11.99 38.45 -22.54
N ARG A 92 -11.72 39.55 -23.24
CA ARG A 92 -10.46 39.77 -23.97
C ARG A 92 -9.29 39.70 -22.99
N ALA A 93 -8.22 39.04 -23.39
CA ALA A 93 -6.94 39.04 -22.69
C ALA A 93 -6.44 40.50 -22.58
N ILE A 94 -6.22 40.96 -21.35
CA ILE A 94 -5.56 42.22 -21.07
C ILE A 94 -4.06 41.90 -21.07
N ASP A 95 -3.33 42.44 -22.05
CA ASP A 95 -1.86 42.38 -22.08
C ASP A 95 -1.30 43.13 -20.87
N LEU A 96 -0.89 42.37 -19.85
CA LEU A 96 -0.08 42.87 -18.75
C LEU A 96 1.39 42.75 -19.15
N GLN A 97 2.01 43.88 -19.50
CA GLN A 97 3.47 43.97 -19.59
C GLN A 97 4.07 43.77 -18.19
N PRO A 98 5.15 42.99 -18.02
CA PRO A 98 5.71 42.72 -16.72
C PRO A 98 6.54 43.92 -16.23
N THR A 99 6.06 44.58 -15.19
CA THR A 99 6.89 45.45 -14.34
C THR A 99 7.74 44.58 -13.42
N VAL A 100 9.03 44.88 -13.39
CA VAL A 100 10.08 44.23 -12.60
C VAL A 100 9.84 44.37 -11.09
N ASP A 101 10.30 43.35 -10.35
CA ASP A 101 10.38 43.18 -8.89
C ASP A 101 9.11 42.88 -8.08
N ASN A 102 8.93 41.58 -7.74
CA ASN A 102 8.86 41.14 -6.35
C ASN A 102 9.06 39.61 -6.24
N THR A 103 10.11 39.24 -5.51
CA THR A 103 10.54 37.90 -5.14
C THR A 103 9.60 37.28 -4.07
N GLN A 104 9.40 35.96 -4.14
CA GLN A 104 8.69 35.06 -3.19
C GLN A 104 7.14 35.19 -3.21
N PHE A 105 6.33 34.22 -3.62
CA PHE A 105 6.39 32.77 -3.51
C PHE A 105 5.88 32.12 -4.79
N VAL A 106 6.78 31.53 -5.58
CA VAL A 106 6.38 30.44 -6.47
C VAL A 106 6.74 29.18 -5.70
N SER A 107 5.75 28.43 -5.20
CA SER A 107 6.00 27.07 -4.75
C SER A 107 6.40 26.27 -5.99
N GLN A 108 7.69 26.26 -6.29
CA GLN A 108 8.24 25.37 -7.27
C GLN A 108 8.01 23.97 -6.72
N THR A 109 6.90 23.34 -7.09
CA THR A 109 6.85 21.89 -7.13
C THR A 109 8.03 21.50 -8.00
N GLU A 110 9.11 21.00 -7.40
CA GLU A 110 10.27 20.53 -8.15
C GLU A 110 9.73 19.64 -9.27
N ASN A 111 9.98 20.04 -10.52
CA ASN A 111 9.36 19.38 -11.67
C ASN A 111 9.96 17.98 -11.93
N THR A 112 10.85 17.54 -11.04
CA THR A 112 11.65 16.35 -11.15
C THR A 112 10.94 15.16 -10.51
N TRP A 113 10.93 14.04 -11.23
CA TRP A 113 10.47 12.77 -10.69
C TRP A 113 11.57 12.17 -9.81
N ILE A 114 11.26 11.93 -8.54
CA ILE A 114 12.16 11.32 -7.56
C ILE A 114 11.90 9.82 -7.56
N THR A 115 12.94 9.00 -7.75
CA THR A 115 12.78 7.55 -7.74
C THR A 115 12.66 7.02 -6.32
N ASN A 116 12.10 5.83 -6.18
CA ASN A 116 12.05 5.10 -4.93
C ASN A 116 13.46 4.91 -4.31
N GLU A 117 14.51 4.69 -5.11
CA GLU A 117 15.89 4.61 -4.58
C GLU A 117 16.37 5.94 -4.03
N THR A 118 16.10 7.06 -4.71
CA THR A 118 16.47 8.38 -4.20
C THR A 118 15.71 8.72 -2.91
N LEU A 119 14.48 8.24 -2.76
CA LEU A 119 13.70 8.36 -1.53
C LEU A 119 14.11 7.36 -0.44
N HIS A 120 14.97 6.39 -0.75
CA HIS A 120 15.16 5.17 0.07
C HIS A 120 13.84 4.50 0.44
N LEU A 121 12.89 4.48 -0.49
CA LEU A 121 11.58 3.83 -0.37
C LEU A 121 11.65 2.44 -1.02
N TYR A 122 11.47 1.40 -0.22
CA TYR A 122 11.53 0.03 -0.65
C TYR A 122 10.30 -0.73 -0.15
N THR A 123 9.65 -1.47 -1.04
CA THR A 123 8.44 -2.23 -0.72
C THR A 123 8.59 -3.65 -1.24
N ASP A 124 8.11 -4.62 -0.47
CA ASP A 124 8.11 -6.01 -0.89
C ASP A 124 6.97 -6.80 -0.21
N ASN A 125 6.58 -7.90 -0.84
CA ASN A 125 5.56 -8.82 -0.35
C ASN A 125 6.14 -10.23 -0.27
N CYS A 126 5.64 -11.03 0.67
CA CYS A 126 5.90 -12.45 0.70
C CYS A 126 4.65 -13.23 0.29
N GLY A 127 4.73 -14.00 -0.80
CA GLY A 127 3.65 -14.88 -1.29
C GLY A 127 3.31 -16.07 -0.36
N ASN A 128 3.84 -16.10 0.86
CA ASN A 128 3.50 -17.09 1.89
C ASN A 128 2.50 -16.50 2.87
N SER A 129 1.33 -17.12 3.03
CA SER A 129 0.25 -16.66 3.92
C SER A 129 0.63 -16.59 5.40
N ALA A 130 1.69 -17.28 5.84
CA ALA A 130 2.17 -17.19 7.21
C ALA A 130 3.02 -15.93 7.48
N LEU A 131 3.42 -15.24 6.42
CA LEU A 131 4.25 -14.04 6.45
C LEU A 131 3.40 -12.81 6.09
N GLY A 132 3.93 -11.87 5.32
CA GLY A 132 3.30 -10.57 5.14
C GLY A 132 3.95 -9.74 4.06
N CYS A 133 3.81 -8.43 4.20
CA CYS A 133 4.56 -7.46 3.43
C CYS A 133 5.41 -6.56 4.32
N GLY A 134 6.37 -5.90 3.70
CA GLY A 134 7.29 -4.98 4.33
C GLY A 134 7.47 -3.72 3.49
N ALA A 135 7.65 -2.60 4.18
CA ALA A 135 8.05 -1.35 3.59
C ALA A 135 9.16 -0.71 4.42
N TYR A 136 10.09 -0.05 3.75
CA TYR A 136 11.16 0.74 4.35
C TYR A 136 11.18 2.11 3.68
N PHE A 137 11.38 3.16 4.46
CA PHE A 137 11.50 4.53 3.99
C PHE A 137 12.48 5.29 4.87
N ASP A 138 13.66 5.59 4.35
CA ASP A 138 14.64 6.48 4.99
C ASP A 138 14.89 6.20 6.49
N GLY A 139 15.14 4.94 6.83
CA GLY A 139 15.37 4.48 8.21
C GLY A 139 14.11 4.04 8.94
N LYS A 140 12.93 4.49 8.50
CA LYS A 140 11.62 4.04 8.99
C LYS A 140 11.23 2.74 8.31
N TRP A 141 10.44 1.93 8.98
CA TRP A 141 10.02 0.65 8.45
C TRP A 141 8.66 0.25 9.00
N ALA A 142 7.90 -0.43 8.15
CA ALA A 142 6.56 -0.92 8.42
C ALA A 142 6.47 -2.37 7.97
N GLN A 143 5.62 -3.14 8.65
CA GLN A 143 5.41 -4.55 8.39
C GLN A 143 3.95 -4.87 8.68
N TYR A 144 3.35 -5.67 7.80
CA TYR A 144 1.98 -6.12 7.97
C TYR A 144 1.89 -7.62 7.70
N LYS A 145 1.39 -8.39 8.68
CA LYS A 145 1.17 -9.83 8.53
C LYS A 145 -0.12 -10.09 7.76
N TRP A 146 -0.09 -11.03 6.83
CA TRP A 146 -1.30 -11.42 6.13
C TRP A 146 -2.36 -11.97 7.09
N PRO A 147 -3.66 -11.63 6.87
CA PRO A 147 -4.74 -12.24 7.64
C PRO A 147 -4.70 -13.76 7.50
N GLU A 148 -4.88 -14.47 8.61
CA GLU A 148 -4.90 -15.94 8.60
C GLU A 148 -5.97 -16.51 7.68
N ALA A 149 -7.10 -15.79 7.54
CA ALA A 149 -8.19 -16.12 6.63
C ALA A 149 -7.77 -16.14 5.15
N TRP A 150 -6.64 -15.52 4.78
CA TRP A 150 -6.12 -15.59 3.40
C TRP A 150 -5.38 -16.89 3.12
N SER A 151 -5.08 -17.71 4.13
CA SER A 151 -4.36 -18.96 3.94
C SER A 151 -5.09 -19.88 2.95
N ASN A 152 -4.37 -20.36 1.95
CA ASN A 152 -4.87 -21.20 0.84
C ASN A 152 -5.94 -20.54 -0.08
N MET A 153 -6.27 -19.27 0.13
CA MET A 153 -7.28 -18.56 -0.67
C MET A 153 -6.70 -18.05 -2.01
N PRO A 154 -7.55 -17.85 -3.05
CA PRO A 154 -7.12 -17.32 -4.34
C PRO A 154 -6.37 -15.98 -4.26
N ILE A 155 -6.69 -15.14 -3.27
CA ILE A 155 -6.00 -13.86 -3.03
C ILE A 155 -4.48 -14.01 -2.88
N MET A 156 -3.99 -15.11 -2.29
CA MET A 156 -2.56 -15.37 -2.13
C MET A 156 -1.85 -15.77 -3.43
N ARG A 157 -2.61 -16.02 -4.52
CA ARG A 157 -2.07 -16.30 -5.87
C ARG A 157 -2.07 -15.06 -6.76
N ASP A 158 -2.67 -13.97 -6.31
CA ASP A 158 -2.76 -12.70 -7.04
C ASP A 158 -1.51 -11.85 -6.76
N ILE A 159 -0.38 -12.20 -7.40
CA ILE A 159 0.93 -11.56 -7.17
C ILE A 159 0.88 -10.05 -7.39
N THR A 160 0.22 -9.60 -8.46
CA THR A 160 0.04 -8.17 -8.75
C THR A 160 -0.68 -7.44 -7.63
N PHE A 161 -1.72 -8.05 -7.03
CA PHE A 161 -2.36 -7.49 -5.86
C PHE A 161 -1.41 -7.48 -4.65
N LEU A 162 -0.72 -8.58 -4.36
CA LEU A 162 0.17 -8.68 -3.20
C LEU A 162 1.32 -7.66 -3.27
N GLU A 163 1.86 -7.38 -4.45
CA GLU A 163 2.87 -6.33 -4.68
C GLU A 163 2.32 -4.91 -4.56
N LEU A 164 1.05 -4.68 -4.88
CA LEU A 164 0.39 -3.39 -4.69
C LEU A 164 0.21 -3.05 -3.19
N VAL A 165 -0.08 -4.05 -2.35
CA VAL A 165 -0.38 -3.83 -0.93
C VAL A 165 0.72 -3.04 -0.18
N PRO A 166 2.02 -3.40 -0.23
CA PRO A 166 3.05 -2.63 0.47
C PRO A 166 3.27 -1.22 -0.09
N ILE A 167 2.98 -0.98 -1.39
CA ILE A 167 2.98 0.39 -1.94
C ILE A 167 1.87 1.22 -1.29
N VAL A 168 0.67 0.66 -1.16
CA VAL A 168 -0.45 1.33 -0.50
C VAL A 168 -0.16 1.53 0.99
N LEU A 169 0.39 0.53 1.68
CA LEU A 169 0.81 0.66 3.08
C LEU A 169 1.78 1.85 3.26
N ALA A 170 2.83 1.92 2.44
CA ALA A 170 3.80 2.99 2.49
C ALA A 170 3.16 4.37 2.27
N MET A 171 2.18 4.49 1.37
CA MET A 171 1.46 5.75 1.18
C MET A 171 0.62 6.11 2.39
N PHE A 172 -0.13 5.17 2.97
CA PHE A 172 -0.96 5.44 4.15
C PHE A 172 -0.13 5.92 5.34
N ILE A 173 1.09 5.42 5.51
CA ILE A 173 1.96 5.81 6.62
C ILE A 173 2.70 7.12 6.32
N TRP A 174 3.27 7.26 5.11
CA TRP A 174 4.27 8.30 4.82
C TRP A 174 3.85 9.33 3.76
N ALA A 175 2.59 9.41 3.32
CA ALA A 175 2.18 10.41 2.33
C ALA A 175 2.47 11.86 2.77
N SER A 176 2.43 12.15 4.07
CA SER A 176 2.82 13.47 4.60
C SER A 176 4.29 13.79 4.32
N ASN A 177 5.19 12.80 4.36
CA ASN A 177 6.60 12.95 4.01
C ASN A 177 6.80 13.14 2.49
N PHE A 178 5.85 12.68 1.69
CA PHE A 178 5.86 12.76 0.24
C PHE A 178 5.11 13.98 -0.31
N GLN A 179 4.54 14.82 0.55
CA GLN A 179 3.65 15.91 0.14
C GLN A 179 4.30 16.83 -0.91
N ASN A 180 3.52 17.20 -1.93
CA ASN A 180 3.95 18.05 -3.05
C ASN A 180 5.09 17.48 -3.93
N ARG A 181 5.39 16.18 -3.85
CA ARG A 181 6.45 15.54 -4.64
C ARG A 181 5.90 14.75 -5.84
N LYS A 182 6.78 14.47 -6.80
CA LYS A 182 6.54 13.54 -7.90
C LYS A 182 7.34 12.27 -7.70
N ILE A 183 6.69 11.14 -7.47
CA ILE A 183 7.32 9.85 -7.16
C ILE A 183 7.31 8.93 -8.39
N LEU A 184 8.47 8.38 -8.72
CA LEU A 184 8.63 7.33 -9.72
C LEU A 184 8.90 5.99 -9.03
N PHE A 185 7.91 5.11 -9.02
CA PHE A 185 8.05 3.75 -8.53
C PHE A 185 8.75 2.87 -9.58
N ARG A 186 9.91 2.30 -9.24
CA ARG A 186 10.52 1.23 -10.04
C ARG A 186 9.97 -0.11 -9.58
N ILE A 187 9.34 -0.82 -10.51
CA ILE A 187 8.59 -2.05 -10.24
C ILE A 187 8.98 -3.08 -11.32
N ASP A 188 9.20 -4.33 -10.93
CA ASP A 188 9.56 -5.43 -11.82
C ASP A 188 8.34 -6.18 -12.40
N ASN A 189 7.16 -5.99 -11.83
CA ASN A 189 5.91 -6.46 -12.40
C ASN A 189 5.29 -5.45 -13.39
N MET A 190 5.39 -5.78 -14.68
CA MET A 190 4.84 -4.98 -15.78
C MET A 190 3.32 -4.75 -15.69
N GLU A 191 2.55 -5.71 -15.16
CA GLU A 191 1.10 -5.55 -15.00
C GLU A 191 0.80 -4.49 -13.94
N LEU A 192 1.53 -4.52 -12.82
CA LEU A 192 1.40 -3.50 -11.77
C LEU A 192 1.82 -2.12 -12.27
N VAL A 193 2.89 -2.03 -13.08
CA VAL A 193 3.30 -0.78 -13.76
C VAL A 193 2.15 -0.22 -14.61
N SER A 194 1.50 -1.06 -15.41
CA SER A 194 0.35 -0.68 -16.25
C SER A 194 -0.82 -0.18 -15.40
N ILE A 195 -1.15 -0.88 -14.31
CA ILE A 195 -2.24 -0.50 -13.39
C ILE A 195 -1.96 0.84 -12.72
N ILE A 196 -0.75 1.04 -12.18
CA ILE A 196 -0.37 2.31 -11.53
C ILE A 196 -0.43 3.45 -12.54
N ASN A 197 0.10 3.29 -13.74
CA ASN A 197 0.10 4.37 -14.73
C ASN A 197 -1.30 4.71 -15.26
N LYS A 198 -2.18 3.71 -15.42
CA LYS A 198 -3.55 3.92 -15.89
C LYS A 198 -4.54 4.29 -14.79
N ARG A 199 -4.18 4.13 -13.51
CA ARG A 199 -5.09 4.28 -12.35
C ARG A 199 -6.30 3.36 -12.42
N THR A 200 -6.20 2.22 -13.10
CA THR A 200 -7.34 1.33 -13.31
C THR A 200 -6.90 -0.12 -13.51
N ALA A 201 -7.77 -1.04 -13.13
CA ALA A 201 -7.62 -2.49 -13.26
C ALA A 201 -8.99 -3.14 -13.43
N LYS A 202 -9.04 -4.31 -14.08
CA LYS A 202 -10.28 -5.11 -14.17
C LYS A 202 -10.63 -5.78 -12.84
N SER A 203 -9.63 -6.14 -12.05
CA SER A 203 -9.82 -6.78 -10.75
C SER A 203 -10.46 -5.80 -9.76
N LYS A 204 -11.62 -6.17 -9.21
CA LYS A 204 -12.31 -5.39 -8.17
C LYS A 204 -11.45 -5.24 -6.92
N ARG A 205 -10.70 -6.29 -6.56
CA ARG A 205 -9.76 -6.31 -5.44
C ARG A 205 -8.66 -5.28 -5.61
N VAL A 206 -8.00 -5.28 -6.78
CA VAL A 206 -6.97 -4.27 -7.09
C VAL A 206 -7.57 -2.87 -7.10
N MET A 207 -8.75 -2.69 -7.68
CA MET A 207 -9.43 -1.39 -7.68
C MET A 207 -9.85 -0.88 -6.31
N ALA A 208 -10.10 -1.77 -5.34
CA ALA A 208 -10.33 -1.39 -3.95
C ALA A 208 -9.11 -0.71 -3.34
N PHE A 209 -7.90 -0.99 -3.85
CA PHE A 209 -6.63 -0.40 -3.38
C PHE A 209 -6.21 0.82 -4.21
N ILE A 210 -6.39 0.76 -5.53
CA ILE A 210 -6.03 1.87 -6.42
C ILE A 210 -6.85 3.13 -6.14
N ARG A 211 -8.15 3.00 -5.82
CA ARG A 211 -8.99 4.18 -5.55
C ARG A 211 -8.56 4.96 -4.30
N PRO A 212 -8.40 4.33 -3.12
CA PRO A 212 -7.83 5.00 -1.95
C PRO A 212 -6.43 5.55 -2.22
N LEU A 213 -5.56 4.80 -2.90
CA LEU A 213 -4.23 5.27 -3.26
C LEU A 213 -4.27 6.60 -4.03
N VAL A 214 -5.09 6.66 -5.09
CA VAL A 214 -5.26 7.89 -5.89
C VAL A 214 -5.83 9.02 -5.03
N LEU A 215 -6.89 8.76 -4.26
CA LEU A 215 -7.48 9.78 -3.39
C LEU A 215 -6.46 10.33 -2.38
N PHE A 216 -5.72 9.46 -1.71
CA PHE A 216 -4.73 9.83 -0.71
C PHE A 216 -3.61 10.66 -1.32
N THR A 217 -3.08 10.23 -2.48
CA THR A 217 -2.08 11.03 -3.19
C THR A 217 -2.61 12.40 -3.63
N MET A 218 -3.88 12.52 -4.02
CA MET A 218 -4.48 13.82 -4.35
C MET A 218 -4.57 14.74 -3.13
N GLN A 219 -4.98 14.21 -1.97
CA GLN A 219 -5.06 14.97 -0.71
C GLN A 219 -3.70 15.54 -0.30
N HIS A 220 -2.61 14.82 -0.58
CA HIS A 220 -1.24 15.24 -0.30
C HIS A 220 -0.54 15.93 -1.49
N ASN A 221 -1.26 16.21 -2.59
CA ASN A 221 -0.69 16.78 -3.82
C ASN A 221 0.55 16.00 -4.33
N ILE A 222 0.49 14.67 -4.25
CA ILE A 222 1.53 13.75 -4.72
C ILE A 222 1.20 13.34 -6.15
N GLN A 223 2.14 13.53 -7.07
CA GLN A 223 2.07 12.89 -8.38
C GLN A 223 2.87 11.60 -8.31
N PHE A 224 2.34 10.52 -8.91
CA PHE A 224 3.08 9.26 -8.94
C PHE A 224 2.94 8.57 -10.29
N LYS A 225 3.97 7.85 -10.71
CA LYS A 225 3.93 6.96 -11.87
C LYS A 225 4.87 5.78 -11.63
N ALA A 226 4.78 4.75 -12.46
CA ALA A 226 5.63 3.58 -12.38
C ALA A 226 6.47 3.40 -13.65
N GLN A 227 7.67 2.86 -13.49
CA GLN A 227 8.55 2.44 -14.57
C GLN A 227 8.99 0.99 -14.33
N HIS A 228 8.90 0.18 -15.38
CA HIS A 228 9.39 -1.19 -15.31
C HIS A 228 10.92 -1.24 -15.23
N ILE A 229 11.43 -2.12 -14.38
CA ILE A 229 12.85 -2.44 -14.28
C ILE A 229 13.05 -3.96 -14.28
N ASP A 230 14.19 -4.40 -14.78
CA ASP A 230 14.58 -5.80 -14.59
C ASP A 230 14.90 -6.01 -13.09
N GLY A 231 14.35 -7.08 -12.51
CA GLY A 231 14.28 -7.31 -11.07
C GLY A 231 15.50 -6.84 -10.28
N CYS A 232 15.27 -5.94 -9.33
CA CYS A 232 16.29 -5.42 -8.44
C CYS A 232 16.29 -6.20 -7.12
N LYS A 233 17.48 -6.42 -6.56
CA LYS A 233 17.61 -7.02 -5.23
C LYS A 233 17.13 -6.01 -4.18
N ASN A 234 15.92 -6.20 -3.68
CA ASN A 234 15.34 -5.38 -2.62
C ASN A 234 15.46 -6.09 -1.25
N GLU A 235 16.70 -6.37 -0.85
CA GLU A 235 17.00 -7.23 0.32
C GLU A 235 16.45 -6.68 1.63
N ILE A 236 16.40 -5.35 1.78
CA ILE A 236 15.86 -4.70 3.00
C ILE A 236 14.37 -5.01 3.11
N ALA A 237 13.56 -4.65 2.11
CA ALA A 237 12.13 -4.91 2.18
C ALA A 237 11.79 -6.40 2.16
N ASP A 238 12.57 -7.25 1.47
CA ASP A 238 12.43 -8.72 1.51
C ASP A 238 12.65 -9.29 2.92
N SER A 239 13.67 -8.81 3.64
CA SER A 239 13.87 -9.23 5.02
C SER A 239 12.72 -8.81 5.94
N ILE A 240 12.13 -7.64 5.71
CA ILE A 240 10.95 -7.16 6.44
C ILE A 240 9.71 -7.99 6.07
N SER A 241 9.40 -8.20 4.79
CA SER A 241 8.22 -8.96 4.33
C SER A 241 8.21 -10.41 4.85
N ARG A 242 9.40 -10.97 5.10
CA ARG A 242 9.62 -12.32 5.64
C ARG A 242 9.79 -12.40 7.17
N PHE A 243 9.63 -11.30 7.90
CA PHE A 243 9.77 -11.28 9.37
C PHE A 243 11.17 -11.70 9.86
N GLN A 244 12.20 -11.45 9.05
CA GLN A 244 13.59 -11.80 9.35
C GLN A 244 14.30 -10.62 10.04
N LEU A 245 13.84 -10.24 11.24
CA LEU A 245 14.30 -9.03 11.92
C LEU A 245 15.82 -8.97 12.12
N LYS A 246 16.47 -10.11 12.39
CA LYS A 246 17.94 -10.18 12.50
C LYS A 246 18.62 -9.74 11.21
N ARG A 247 18.22 -10.32 10.07
CA ARG A 247 18.75 -9.97 8.73
C ARG A 247 18.45 -8.53 8.38
N PHE A 248 17.24 -8.05 8.69
CA PHE A 248 16.88 -6.64 8.50
C PHE A 248 17.84 -5.71 9.24
N ARG A 249 18.14 -5.98 10.51
CA ARG A 249 19.06 -5.16 11.32
C ARG A 249 20.51 -5.22 10.83
N GLU A 250 20.94 -6.33 10.23
CA GLU A 250 22.25 -6.44 9.57
C GLU A 250 22.30 -5.60 8.28
N LEU A 251 21.21 -5.56 7.50
CA LEU A 251 21.12 -4.82 6.25
C LEU A 251 20.90 -3.31 6.46
N ALA A 252 20.19 -2.92 7.50
CA ALA A 252 19.86 -1.53 7.83
C ALA A 252 20.11 -1.23 9.33
N PRO A 253 21.38 -1.18 9.77
CA PRO A 253 21.72 -1.00 11.18
C PRO A 253 21.29 0.36 11.74
N GLY A 254 21.16 1.38 10.89
CA GLY A 254 20.66 2.70 11.26
C GLY A 254 19.13 2.85 11.25
N ALA A 255 18.39 1.79 10.93
CA ALA A 255 16.92 1.85 10.93
C ALA A 255 16.37 2.08 12.34
N GLU A 256 15.26 2.80 12.43
CA GLU A 256 14.59 3.12 13.69
C GLU A 256 14.29 1.84 14.50
N SER A 257 14.42 1.92 15.83
CA SER A 257 14.17 0.78 16.71
C SER A 257 12.68 0.41 16.77
N VAL A 258 11.81 1.40 16.56
CA VAL A 258 10.35 1.27 16.60
C VAL A 258 9.82 0.94 15.20
N LEU A 259 8.84 0.03 15.15
CA LEU A 259 8.08 -0.31 13.95
C LEU A 259 6.95 0.71 13.77
N GLU A 260 6.72 1.17 12.53
CA GLU A 260 5.60 2.06 12.22
C GLU A 260 4.24 1.38 12.48
N ASN A 261 3.30 2.16 13.02
CA ASN A 261 1.95 1.66 13.23
C ASN A 261 1.20 1.55 11.91
N ASN A 262 0.50 0.44 11.71
CA ASN A 262 -0.37 0.24 10.55
C ASN A 262 -1.68 1.03 10.76
N PRO A 263 -2.01 2.04 9.92
CA PRO A 263 -3.21 2.86 10.09
C PRO A 263 -4.50 2.03 10.10
N GLU A 264 -5.53 2.49 10.83
CA GLU A 264 -6.82 1.79 10.91
C GLU A 264 -7.48 1.66 9.55
N GLU A 265 -7.45 2.72 8.75
CA GLU A 265 -8.03 2.76 7.42
C GLU A 265 -7.39 1.75 6.47
N PHE A 266 -6.08 1.51 6.62
CA PHE A 266 -5.38 0.46 5.87
C PHE A 266 -5.79 -0.94 6.33
N ARG A 267 -5.91 -1.15 7.65
CA ARG A 267 -6.33 -2.44 8.23
C ARG A 267 -7.76 -2.78 7.82
N ASP A 268 -8.66 -1.81 7.89
CA ASP A 268 -10.05 -1.96 7.46
C ASP A 268 -10.15 -2.26 5.96
N LEU A 269 -9.33 -1.59 5.15
CA LEU A 269 -9.27 -1.86 3.72
C LEU A 269 -8.87 -3.33 3.46
N ILE A 270 -7.86 -3.86 4.16
CA ILE A 270 -7.43 -5.26 4.06
C ILE A 270 -8.55 -6.22 4.51
N LEU A 271 -9.18 -5.94 5.65
CA LEU A 271 -10.23 -6.78 6.23
C LEU A 271 -11.53 -6.77 5.40
N SER A 272 -11.80 -5.69 4.67
CA SER A 272 -12.98 -5.56 3.80
C SER A 272 -12.93 -6.43 2.54
N LEU A 273 -11.77 -6.98 2.20
CA LEU A 273 -11.58 -7.74 0.97
C LEU A 273 -12.31 -9.09 1.01
N LYS A 274 -13.08 -9.34 -0.06
CA LYS A 274 -13.59 -10.68 -0.35
C LYS A 274 -12.43 -11.59 -0.75
N GLN A 275 -12.36 -12.74 -0.11
CA GLN A 275 -11.26 -13.68 -0.24
C GLN A 275 -11.38 -14.58 -1.48
N THR A 276 -12.56 -14.61 -2.12
CA THR A 276 -12.94 -15.63 -3.13
C THR A 276 -13.12 -15.11 -4.56
N ASP A 277 -12.97 -13.81 -4.82
CA ASP A 277 -13.21 -13.24 -6.16
C ASP A 277 -12.08 -13.53 -7.17
#